data_AF-A0A1S1T4L8-F1
#
_entry.id   AF-A0A1S1T4L8-F1
#
_cell.length_a   1.000
_cell.length_b   1.000
_cell.length_c   1.000
_cell.angle_alpha   90.00
_cell.angle_beta   90.00
_cell.angle_gamma   90.00
#
_symmetry.space_group_name_H-M   'P 1'
#
loop_
_entity.id
_entity.type
_entity.pdbx_description
1 polymer ?
#
loop_
_entity_poly.entity_id
_entity_poly.type
_entity_poly.pdbx_seq_one_letter_code
_entity_poly.pdbx_strand_id
1 'polypeptide(L)'
;MRPEGRFRGVAVAESFGSVVAHVAEVSNDGSGQIKVERIVSAVDCGLAINPDQVRSQVEGGIGFGLGAILGEEITLTDGQVDQGNFDVYTPLRIDAMPRVEVHILASANPPTGIG
;
A
#
# COMPACT_ATOMS: atom_id res chain seq x y z
N MET A 1 -20.41 -0.92 -13.53
CA MET A 1 -21.20 -1.50 -12.42
C MET A 1 -20.25 -2.37 -11.61
N ARG A 2 -20.29 -2.31 -10.27
CA ARG A 2 -19.36 -3.07 -9.42
C ARG A 2 -19.84 -4.53 -9.30
N PRO A 3 -18.96 -5.54 -9.36
CA PRO A 3 -19.33 -6.94 -9.07
C PRO A 3 -19.91 -7.08 -7.66
N GLU A 4 -20.82 -8.03 -7.46
CA GLU A 4 -21.29 -8.40 -6.12
C GLU A 4 -20.12 -8.89 -5.24
N GLY A 5 -20.21 -8.67 -3.93
CA GLY A 5 -19.13 -9.05 -2.99
C GLY A 5 -17.87 -8.18 -3.03
N ARG A 6 -17.83 -7.11 -3.84
CA ARG A 6 -16.74 -6.13 -3.86
C ARG A 6 -17.06 -4.94 -2.96
N PHE A 7 -16.07 -4.42 -2.23
CA PHE A 7 -16.19 -3.25 -1.35
C PHE A 7 -15.08 -2.24 -1.65
N ARG A 8 -15.22 -1.01 -1.14
CA ARG A 8 -14.25 0.07 -1.33
C ARG A 8 -13.93 0.77 -0.02
N GLY A 9 -12.64 0.93 0.27
CA GLY A 9 -12.11 1.81 1.31
C GLY A 9 -11.44 3.03 0.69
N VAL A 10 -11.39 4.13 1.43
CA VAL A 10 -10.68 5.36 1.07
C VAL A 10 -9.75 5.74 2.21
N ALA A 11 -8.56 6.22 1.87
CA ALA A 11 -7.61 6.79 2.82
C ALA A 11 -6.90 7.99 2.19
N VAL A 12 -6.48 8.93 3.01
CA VAL A 12 -5.61 10.06 2.62
C VAL A 12 -4.54 10.24 3.69
N ALA A 13 -3.32 10.52 3.26
CA ALA A 13 -2.20 10.80 4.15
C ALA A 13 -1.35 11.93 3.56
N GLU A 14 -0.84 12.78 4.44
CA GLU A 14 0.15 13.81 4.13
C GLU A 14 1.42 13.52 4.91
N SER A 15 2.56 13.51 4.21
CA SER A 15 3.87 13.35 4.84
C SER A 15 4.95 14.02 4.00
N PHE A 16 5.89 14.69 4.67
CA PHE A 16 7.02 15.40 4.03
C PHE A 16 6.60 16.38 2.90
N GLY A 17 5.39 16.95 3.00
CA GLY A 17 4.82 17.86 2.00
C GLY A 17 4.17 17.18 0.79
N SER A 18 4.25 15.86 0.67
CA SER A 18 3.50 15.10 -0.34
C SER A 18 2.18 14.60 0.24
N VAL A 19 1.13 14.60 -0.59
CA VAL A 19 -0.19 14.09 -0.23
C VAL A 19 -0.52 12.88 -1.11
N VAL A 20 -0.97 11.80 -0.49
CA VAL A 20 -1.43 10.60 -1.19
C VAL A 20 -2.86 10.28 -0.79
N ALA A 21 -3.67 9.88 -1.77
CA ALA A 21 -5.02 9.38 -1.56
C ALA A 21 -5.16 8.01 -2.21
N HIS A 22 -5.72 7.06 -1.48
CA HIS A 22 -5.91 5.68 -1.94
C HIS A 22 -7.38 5.30 -1.98
N VAL A 23 -7.76 4.54 -3.02
CA VAL A 23 -9.00 3.77 -3.05
C VAL A 23 -8.62 2.30 -3.14
N ALA A 24 -8.93 1.53 -2.09
CA ALA A 24 -8.74 0.08 -2.08
C ALA A 24 -10.04 -0.62 -2.43
N GLU A 25 -10.02 -1.46 -3.46
CA GLU A 25 -11.09 -2.41 -3.76
C GLU A 25 -10.77 -3.77 -3.14
N VAL A 26 -11.70 -4.30 -2.35
CA VAL A 26 -11.53 -5.54 -1.60
C VAL A 26 -12.70 -6.50 -1.84
N SER A 27 -12.47 -7.81 -1.73
CA SER A 27 -13.52 -8.83 -1.65
C SER A 27 -13.40 -9.63 -0.36
N ASN A 28 -14.52 -10.25 0.00
CA ASN A 28 -14.58 -11.32 0.98
C ASN A 28 -14.98 -12.62 0.26
N ASP A 29 -14.33 -13.73 0.57
CA ASP A 29 -14.63 -15.05 -0.01
C ASP A 29 -15.79 -15.78 0.70
N GLY A 30 -16.44 -15.14 1.68
CA GLY A 30 -17.50 -15.70 2.50
C GLY A 30 -17.01 -16.41 3.76
N SER A 31 -15.70 -16.69 3.86
CA SER A 31 -15.06 -17.25 5.06
C SER A 31 -14.60 -16.17 6.05
N GLY A 32 -14.72 -14.90 5.68
CA GLY A 32 -14.20 -13.76 6.46
C GLY A 32 -12.81 -13.32 6.01
N GLN A 33 -12.15 -14.05 5.11
CA GLN A 33 -10.88 -13.64 4.54
C GLN A 33 -11.07 -12.50 3.54
N ILE A 34 -10.31 -11.42 3.76
CA ILE A 34 -10.33 -10.26 2.89
C ILE A 34 -9.18 -10.36 1.90
N LYS A 35 -9.50 -10.17 0.62
CA LYS A 35 -8.51 -10.01 -0.45
C LYS A 35 -8.53 -8.59 -0.95
N VAL A 36 -7.36 -7.95 -0.99
CA VAL A 36 -7.17 -6.66 -1.68
C VAL A 36 -6.96 -6.96 -3.16
N GLU A 37 -7.80 -6.39 -3.99
CA GLU A 37 -7.87 -6.76 -5.41
C GLU A 37 -7.28 -5.67 -6.29
N ARG A 38 -7.47 -4.41 -5.88
CA ARG A 38 -6.93 -3.26 -6.59
C ARG A 38 -6.73 -2.08 -5.64
N ILE A 39 -5.66 -1.33 -5.83
CA ILE A 39 -5.47 -0.02 -5.19
C ILE A 39 -5.24 1.03 -6.27
N VAL A 40 -6.03 2.10 -6.22
CA VAL A 40 -5.80 3.32 -7.01
C VAL A 40 -5.19 4.34 -6.09
N SER A 41 -4.05 4.90 -6.47
CA SER A 41 -3.36 5.96 -5.75
C SER A 41 -3.36 7.25 -6.56
N ALA A 42 -3.75 8.35 -5.94
CA ALA A 42 -3.49 9.70 -6.44
C ALA A 42 -2.41 10.34 -5.58
N VAL A 43 -1.40 10.96 -6.20
CA VAL A 43 -0.21 11.47 -5.52
C VAL A 43 0.05 12.90 -5.95
N ASP A 44 0.05 13.83 -5.00
CA ASP A 44 0.59 15.18 -5.17
C ASP A 44 1.92 15.25 -4.45
N CYS A 45 2.99 15.47 -5.20
CA CYS A 45 4.35 15.60 -4.68
C CYS A 45 5.06 16.85 -5.21
N GLY A 46 4.30 17.82 -5.74
CA GLY A 46 4.86 18.89 -6.55
C GLY A 46 5.35 18.38 -7.91
N LEU A 47 6.44 18.95 -8.42
CA LEU A 47 7.05 18.50 -9.65
C LEU A 47 7.70 17.11 -9.47
N ALA A 48 7.10 16.07 -10.02
CA ALA A 48 7.73 14.75 -10.08
C ALA A 48 8.95 14.75 -11.01
N ILE A 49 10.15 14.78 -10.42
CA ILE A 49 11.43 14.80 -11.14
C ILE A 49 11.64 13.51 -11.94
N ASN A 50 11.27 12.38 -11.35
CA ASN A 50 11.29 11.08 -12.01
C ASN A 50 9.96 10.33 -11.73
N PRO A 51 8.96 10.47 -12.62
CA PRO A 51 7.64 9.88 -12.43
C PRO A 51 7.65 8.35 -12.26
N ASP A 52 8.60 7.65 -12.88
CA ASP A 52 8.72 6.19 -12.73
C ASP A 52 9.20 5.81 -11.33
N GLN A 53 10.14 6.56 -10.77
CA GLN A 53 10.55 6.35 -9.38
C GLN A 53 9.43 6.70 -8.39
N VAL A 54 8.67 7.78 -8.62
CA VAL A 54 7.50 8.09 -7.80
C VAL A 54 6.52 6.92 -7.80
N ARG A 55 6.24 6.34 -8.98
CA ARG A 55 5.37 5.16 -9.12
C ARG A 55 5.92 3.97 -8.34
N SER A 56 7.20 3.63 -8.50
CA SER A 56 7.81 2.51 -7.79
C SER A 56 7.81 2.69 -6.27
N GLN A 57 8.03 3.91 -5.77
CA GLN A 57 8.00 4.21 -4.35
C GLN A 57 6.58 4.10 -3.77
N VAL A 58 5.56 4.55 -4.50
CA VAL A 58 4.14 4.40 -4.10
C VAL A 58 3.75 2.92 -4.08
N GLU A 59 4.12 2.16 -5.10
CA GLU A 59 3.88 0.71 -5.17
C GLU A 59 4.57 -0.04 -4.02
N GLY A 60 5.83 0.31 -3.72
CA GLY A 60 6.58 -0.25 -2.59
C GLY A 60 5.96 0.09 -1.23
N GLY A 61 5.53 1.34 -1.04
CA GLY A 61 4.86 1.79 0.19
C GLY A 61 3.52 1.08 0.41
N ILE A 62 2.75 0.87 -0.65
CA ILE A 62 1.52 0.07 -0.61
C ILE A 62 1.86 -1.38 -0.21
N GLY A 63 2.89 -1.98 -0.80
CA GLY A 63 3.34 -3.33 -0.46
C GLY A 63 3.72 -3.45 1.02
N PHE A 64 4.50 -2.49 1.54
CA PHE A 64 4.89 -2.46 2.95
C PHE A 64 3.69 -2.33 3.89
N GLY A 65 2.74 -1.44 3.56
CA GLY A 65 1.50 -1.27 4.32
C GLY A 65 0.63 -2.53 4.31
N LEU A 66 0.53 -3.22 3.17
CA LEU A 66 -0.22 -4.47 3.07
C LEU A 66 0.44 -5.60 3.87
N GLY A 67 1.76 -5.69 3.88
CA GLY A 67 2.50 -6.63 4.72
C GLY A 67 2.11 -6.48 6.20
N ALA A 68 2.18 -5.25 6.71
CA ALA A 68 1.81 -4.93 8.08
C ALA A 68 0.35 -5.26 8.43
N ILE A 69 -0.58 -5.17 7.46
CA ILE A 69 -2.00 -5.46 7.68
C ILE A 69 -2.31 -6.95 7.61
N LEU A 70 -1.64 -7.69 6.71
CA LEU A 70 -2.05 -9.05 6.35
C LEU A 70 -1.34 -10.16 7.13
N GLY A 71 -0.19 -9.89 7.76
CA GLY A 71 0.45 -10.94 8.56
C GLY A 71 1.90 -10.73 8.96
N GLU A 72 2.50 -9.56 8.70
CA GLU A 72 3.82 -9.23 9.23
C GLU A 72 3.75 -8.92 10.72
N GLU A 73 3.63 -9.97 11.54
CA GLU A 73 3.54 -9.90 12.99
C GLU A 73 4.86 -10.30 13.66
N ILE A 74 5.28 -9.50 14.64
CA ILE A 74 6.37 -9.81 15.56
C ILE A 74 5.80 -9.94 16.97
N THR A 75 6.02 -11.10 17.59
CA THR A 75 5.66 -11.38 18.99
C THR A 75 6.91 -11.47 19.85
N LEU A 76 6.72 -11.26 21.16
CA LEU A 76 7.80 -11.31 22.14
C LEU A 76 7.46 -12.25 23.29
N THR A 77 8.38 -13.16 23.61
CA THR A 77 8.36 -13.99 24.82
C THR A 77 9.55 -13.63 25.70
N ASP A 78 9.31 -13.24 26.95
CA ASP A 78 10.35 -12.82 27.90
C ASP A 78 11.30 -11.73 27.36
N GLY A 79 10.75 -10.82 26.55
CA GLY A 79 11.51 -9.72 25.92
C GLY A 79 12.37 -10.14 24.72
N GLN A 80 12.28 -11.39 24.27
CA GLN A 80 12.95 -11.89 23.07
C GLN A 80 11.96 -12.03 21.92
N VAL A 81 12.42 -11.73 20.70
CA VAL A 81 11.62 -11.87 19.48
C VAL A 81 11.45 -13.35 19.13
N ASP A 82 10.20 -13.78 18.90
CA ASP A 82 9.89 -15.18 18.60
C ASP A 82 10.20 -15.54 17.12
N GLN A 83 10.00 -14.60 16.20
CA GLN A 83 10.22 -14.81 14.76
C GLN A 83 11.67 -14.48 14.35
N GLY A 84 12.52 -15.50 14.25
CA GLY A 84 13.94 -15.34 13.90
C GLY A 84 14.26 -15.26 12.41
N ASN A 85 13.33 -15.61 11.51
CA ASN A 85 13.56 -15.70 10.07
C ASN A 85 12.24 -15.69 9.26
N PHE A 86 12.35 -15.62 7.92
CA PHE A 86 11.21 -15.41 7.00
C PHE A 86 10.31 -16.64 6.77
N ASP A 87 10.61 -17.76 7.40
CA ASP A 87 9.73 -18.92 7.48
C ASP A 87 8.64 -18.75 8.53
N VAL A 88 8.86 -17.90 9.55
CA VAL A 88 7.89 -17.62 10.62
C VAL A 88 7.33 -16.19 10.51
N TYR A 89 8.19 -15.18 10.33
CA TYR A 89 7.75 -13.85 9.92
C TYR A 89 7.52 -13.88 8.41
N THR A 90 6.30 -13.69 7.92
CA THR A 90 6.05 -13.78 6.48
C THR A 90 5.87 -12.40 5.87
N PRO A 91 6.89 -11.84 5.18
CA PRO A 91 6.71 -10.62 4.40
C PRO A 91 5.63 -10.80 3.33
N LEU A 92 5.06 -9.68 2.87
CA LEU A 92 4.13 -9.72 1.75
C LEU A 92 4.75 -10.46 0.54
N ARG A 93 4.04 -11.48 0.05
CA ARG A 93 4.43 -12.24 -1.14
C ARG A 93 3.84 -11.63 -2.40
N ILE A 94 4.47 -11.92 -3.54
CA ILE A 94 4.11 -11.31 -4.84
C ILE A 94 2.67 -11.65 -5.27
N ASP A 95 2.15 -12.81 -4.88
CA ASP A 95 0.79 -13.27 -5.14
C ASP A 95 -0.26 -12.54 -4.31
N ALA A 96 0.14 -11.94 -3.19
CA ALA A 96 -0.70 -11.11 -2.34
C ALA A 96 -0.69 -9.62 -2.76
N MET A 97 0.19 -9.21 -3.68
CA MET A 97 0.22 -7.84 -4.18
C MET A 97 -0.98 -7.58 -5.12
N PRO A 98 -1.84 -6.58 -4.85
CA PRO A 98 -2.97 -6.25 -5.72
C PRO A 98 -2.50 -5.55 -6.99
N ARG A 99 -3.41 -5.37 -7.96
CA ARG A 99 -3.18 -4.44 -9.06
C ARG A 99 -3.10 -3.02 -8.51
N VAL A 100 -1.98 -2.33 -8.73
CA VAL A 100 -1.80 -0.94 -8.32
C VAL A 100 -1.84 -0.01 -9.52
N GLU A 101 -2.57 1.09 -9.40
CA GLU A 101 -2.63 2.17 -10.38
C GLU A 101 -2.19 3.47 -9.70
N VAL A 102 -1.07 4.05 -10.13
CA VAL A 102 -0.57 5.32 -9.59
C VAL A 102 -0.83 6.45 -10.58
N HIS A 103 -1.52 7.48 -10.09
CA HIS A 103 -1.81 8.72 -10.79
C HIS A 103 -1.09 9.87 -10.10
N ILE A 104 -0.06 10.40 -10.76
CA ILE A 104 0.70 11.54 -10.26
C ILE A 104 0.00 12.81 -10.75
N LEU A 105 -0.33 13.72 -9.84
CA LEU A 105 -0.92 15.00 -10.17
C LEU A 105 0.11 15.88 -10.88
N ALA A 106 -0.27 16.42 -12.05
CA ALA A 106 0.59 17.36 -12.75
C ALA A 106 0.69 18.67 -11.95
N SER A 107 1.90 19.08 -11.59
CA SER A 107 2.15 20.26 -10.77
C SER A 107 3.47 20.94 -11.19
N ALA A 108 3.52 22.26 -11.00
CA ALA A 108 4.72 23.08 -11.18
C ALA A 108 5.29 23.59 -9.84
N ASN A 109 4.74 23.12 -8.72
CA ASN A 109 5.27 23.43 -7.40
C ASN A 109 6.64 22.77 -7.19
N PRO A 110 7.49 23.29 -6.28
CA PRO A 110 8.74 22.63 -5.93
C PRO A 110 8.52 21.15 -5.55
N PRO A 111 9.43 20.23 -5.90
CA PRO A 111 9.35 18.85 -5.48
C PRO A 111 9.34 18.73 -3.95
N THR A 112 8.63 17.73 -3.44
CA THR A 112 8.47 17.42 -2.01
C THR A 112 8.69 15.94 -1.80
N GLY A 113 9.02 15.49 -0.59
CA GLY A 113 9.03 14.07 -0.21
C GLY A 113 9.54 13.10 -1.29
N ILE A 114 8.59 12.46 -1.98
CA ILE A 114 8.80 11.44 -3.02
C ILE A 114 9.07 12.00 -4.44
N GLY A 115 8.75 13.28 -4.67
CA GLY A 115 8.76 14.00 -5.95
C GLY A 115 10.12 14.46 -6.42
#